data_AF-A0A1Y5IBR2-F1
#
_entry.id   AF-A0A1Y5IBR2-F1
#
_cell.length_a   1.000
_cell.length_b   1.000
_cell.length_c   1.000
_cell.angle_alpha   90.00
_cell.angle_beta   90.00
_cell.angle_gamma   90.00
#
_symmetry.space_group_name_H-M   'P 1'
#
loop_
_entity.id
_entity.type
_entity.pdbx_description
1 polymer ?
#
loop_
_entity_poly.entity_id
_entity_poly.type
_entity_poly.pdbx_seq_one_letter_code
_entity_poly.pdbx_strand_id
1 'polypeptide(L)'
;MKRLIKWVLLNYGTEKTTRLIDKLKTMGFHYATHAGISLGIDDLSIPPIKSAFLLNAENDIYENDLRLKRGQITSVQRLEKALDIWNTTNDTLKTEVVKYFRSTDIFNPVYDGFLRSSSWNASLMADPQGQILDFPIRRNFREGLTVTEYMISCYGARKGLVDTALRTASSGYLTRRLVDVAQSVIIQQVDCQTTQGLRIVPELEKIESQLIGRVLFEDVVDLETGRMVGYKNQDISPL
;
A
#
# COMPACT_ATOMS: atom_id res chain seq x y z
N MET A 1 2.13 7.79 15.21
CA MET A 1 2.42 6.90 16.37
C MET A 1 3.78 6.21 16.28
N LYS A 2 4.08 5.43 15.22
CA LYS A 2 5.39 4.73 15.07
C LYS A 2 6.61 5.64 15.24
N ARG A 3 6.57 6.87 14.69
CA ARG A 3 7.64 7.89 14.85
C ARG A 3 7.88 8.29 16.30
N LEU A 4 6.82 8.43 17.10
CA LEU A 4 6.93 8.77 18.52
C LEU A 4 7.55 7.62 19.31
N ILE A 5 7.15 6.37 19.02
CA ILE A 5 7.75 5.19 19.66
C ILE A 5 9.24 5.11 19.32
N LYS A 6 9.62 5.31 18.04
CA LYS A 6 11.03 5.36 17.61
C LYS A 6 11.80 6.44 18.38
N TRP A 7 11.24 7.64 18.49
CA TRP A 7 11.88 8.76 19.19
C TRP A 7 12.09 8.48 20.69
N VAL A 8 11.10 7.90 21.37
CA VAL A 8 11.24 7.54 22.79
C VAL A 8 12.27 6.41 22.97
N LEU A 9 12.30 5.45 22.06
CA LEU A 9 13.29 4.36 22.08
C LEU A 9 14.72 4.89 21.98
N LEU A 10 14.97 5.84 21.07
CA LEU A 10 16.29 6.43 20.87
C LEU A 10 16.74 7.29 22.06
N ASN A 11 15.84 8.12 22.61
CA ASN A 11 16.22 9.07 23.66
C ASN A 11 16.16 8.52 25.10
N TYR A 12 15.29 7.55 25.36
CA TYR A 12 14.97 7.09 26.71
C TYR A 12 15.18 5.60 26.94
N GLY A 13 15.54 4.85 25.89
CA GLY A 13 15.84 3.42 25.96
C GLY A 13 14.61 2.51 25.99
N THR A 14 14.86 1.21 26.07
CA THR A 14 13.85 0.14 25.92
C THR A 14 12.85 0.10 27.06
N GLU A 15 13.31 0.16 28.32
CA GLU A 15 12.45 -0.02 29.51
C GLU A 15 11.39 1.09 29.64
N LYS A 16 11.77 2.35 29.40
CA LYS A 16 10.81 3.47 29.42
C LYS A 16 9.83 3.38 28.25
N THR A 17 10.30 2.91 27.10
CA THR A 17 9.48 2.74 25.91
C THR A 17 8.42 1.66 26.08
N THR A 18 8.76 0.52 26.68
CA THR A 18 7.78 -0.56 26.93
C THR A 18 6.68 -0.09 27.89
N ARG A 19 7.04 0.58 28.99
CA ARG A 19 6.07 1.19 29.91
C ARG A 19 5.16 2.21 29.24
N LEU A 20 5.71 3.05 28.35
CA LEU A 20 4.92 3.99 27.57
C LEU A 20 3.93 3.28 26.65
N ILE A 21 4.38 2.25 25.93
CA ILE A 21 3.53 1.47 25.01
C ILE A 21 2.38 0.81 25.78
N ASP A 22 2.61 0.24 26.96
CA ASP A 22 1.54 -0.34 27.77
C ASP A 22 0.52 0.69 28.25
N LYS A 23 0.97 1.89 28.62
CA LYS A 23 0.06 3.01 28.95
C LYS A 23 -0.73 3.47 27.73
N LEU A 24 -0.10 3.58 26.56
CA LEU A 24 -0.79 3.93 25.33
C LEU A 24 -1.81 2.87 24.92
N LYS A 25 -1.48 1.60 25.09
CA LYS A 25 -2.38 0.46 24.84
C LYS A 25 -3.62 0.54 25.73
N THR A 26 -3.42 0.66 27.05
CA THR A 26 -4.52 0.73 28.03
C THR A 26 -5.39 1.96 27.82
N MET A 27 -4.79 3.13 27.62
CA MET A 27 -5.49 4.37 27.30
C MET A 27 -6.27 4.26 25.98
N GLY A 28 -5.65 3.69 24.94
CA GLY A 28 -6.27 3.48 23.64
C GLY A 28 -7.49 2.57 23.73
N PHE A 29 -7.39 1.45 24.43
CA PHE A 29 -8.55 0.57 24.65
C PHE A 29 -9.65 1.26 25.46
N HIS A 30 -9.30 1.98 26.53
CA HIS A 30 -10.27 2.70 27.36
C HIS A 30 -11.10 3.71 26.53
N TYR A 31 -10.44 4.59 25.77
CA TYR A 31 -11.14 5.56 24.94
C TYR A 31 -11.86 4.93 23.75
N ALA A 32 -11.33 3.84 23.17
CA ALA A 32 -12.02 3.12 22.10
C ALA A 32 -13.33 2.49 22.62
N THR A 33 -13.33 1.91 23.81
CA THR A 33 -14.54 1.37 24.44
C THR A 33 -15.53 2.47 24.79
N HIS A 34 -15.06 3.60 25.34
CA HIS A 34 -15.93 4.75 25.64
C HIS A 34 -16.53 5.42 24.40
N ALA A 35 -15.79 5.46 23.30
CA ALA A 35 -16.27 6.03 22.04
C ALA A 35 -17.41 5.22 21.43
N GLY A 36 -17.52 3.92 21.75
CA GLY A 36 -18.65 3.09 21.32
C GLY A 36 -18.82 3.03 19.79
N ILE A 37 -17.71 3.08 19.05
CA ILE A 37 -17.74 3.12 17.58
C ILE A 37 -18.36 1.83 17.06
N SER A 38 -19.46 1.96 16.33
CA SER A 38 -20.17 0.88 15.64
C SER A 38 -20.24 1.20 14.15
N LEU A 39 -20.43 0.17 13.34
CA LEU A 39 -20.64 0.31 11.90
C LEU A 39 -22.02 -0.26 11.55
N GLY A 40 -22.91 0.61 11.09
CA GLY A 40 -24.23 0.28 10.59
C GLY A 40 -24.29 0.18 9.06
N ILE A 41 -25.42 -0.30 8.55
CA ILE A 41 -25.72 -0.24 7.11
C ILE A 41 -25.80 1.22 6.64
N ASP A 42 -26.29 2.13 7.48
CA ASP A 42 -26.52 3.53 7.14
C ASP A 42 -25.22 4.29 6.90
N ASP A 43 -24.16 3.95 7.65
CA ASP A 43 -22.82 4.52 7.51
C ASP A 43 -22.20 4.27 6.12
N LEU A 44 -22.66 3.24 5.41
CA LEU A 44 -22.25 2.93 4.03
C LEU A 44 -23.02 3.78 3.01
N SER A 45 -23.19 5.08 3.26
CA SER A 45 -23.99 5.95 2.39
C SER A 45 -23.39 6.06 0.99
N ILE A 46 -24.24 5.94 -0.03
CA ILE A 46 -23.83 5.97 -1.43
C ILE A 46 -24.02 7.40 -1.95
N PRO A 47 -23.00 8.04 -2.54
CA PRO A 47 -23.16 9.39 -3.06
C PRO A 47 -24.16 9.37 -4.23
N PRO A 48 -25.12 10.32 -4.28
CA PRO A 48 -26.17 10.36 -5.30
C PRO A 48 -25.59 10.53 -6.72
N ILE A 49 -24.40 11.13 -6.81
CA ILE A 49 -23.68 11.40 -8.06
C ILE A 49 -23.26 10.11 -8.79
N LYS A 50 -23.19 8.97 -8.11
CA LYS A 50 -22.79 7.67 -8.69
C LYS A 50 -23.56 7.33 -9.95
N SER A 51 -24.88 7.52 -9.92
CA SER A 51 -25.78 7.21 -11.03
C SER A 51 -25.43 7.99 -12.29
N ALA A 52 -25.11 9.28 -12.16
CA ALA A 52 -24.72 10.15 -13.27
C ALA A 52 -23.39 9.72 -13.90
N PHE A 53 -22.39 9.36 -13.07
CA PHE A 53 -21.11 8.85 -13.57
C PHE A 53 -21.25 7.53 -14.33
N LEU A 54 -22.07 6.60 -13.83
CA LEU A 54 -22.32 5.33 -14.52
C LEU A 54 -23.01 5.55 -15.88
N LEU A 55 -24.01 6.44 -15.94
CA LEU A 55 -24.68 6.77 -17.20
C LEU A 55 -23.72 7.42 -18.21
N ASN A 56 -22.84 8.31 -17.77
CA ASN A 56 -21.84 8.92 -18.64
C ASN A 56 -20.87 7.87 -19.19
N ALA A 57 -20.36 6.97 -18.34
CA ALA A 57 -19.48 5.89 -18.78
C ALA A 57 -20.17 4.94 -19.77
N GLU A 58 -21.44 4.61 -19.55
CA GLU A 58 -22.23 3.79 -20.46
C GLU A 58 -22.43 4.46 -21.83
N ASN A 59 -22.64 5.78 -21.86
CA ASN A 59 -22.72 6.55 -23.09
C ASN A 59 -21.39 6.56 -23.84
N ASP A 60 -20.26 6.75 -23.15
CA ASP A 60 -18.92 6.76 -23.76
C ASP A 60 -18.58 5.39 -24.38
N ILE A 61 -18.98 4.30 -23.71
CA ILE A 61 -18.83 2.93 -24.23
C ILE A 61 -19.74 2.71 -25.44
N TYR A 62 -20.98 3.20 -25.39
CA TYR A 62 -21.89 3.12 -26.52
C TYR A 62 -21.34 3.87 -27.76
N GLU A 63 -20.74 5.04 -27.57
CA GLU A 63 -20.05 5.75 -28.66
C GLU A 63 -18.87 4.93 -29.20
N ASN A 64 -18.10 4.30 -28.33
CA ASN A 64 -16.98 3.45 -28.72
C ASN A 64 -17.47 2.26 -29.58
N ASP A 65 -18.58 1.64 -29.19
CA ASP A 65 -19.21 0.56 -29.94
C ASP A 65 -19.70 1.01 -31.32
N LEU A 66 -20.23 2.23 -31.43
CA LEU A 66 -20.61 2.82 -32.72
C LEU A 66 -19.39 3.07 -33.62
N ARG A 67 -18.27 3.51 -33.06
CA ARG A 67 -17.01 3.70 -33.82
C ARG A 67 -16.48 2.37 -34.35
N LEU A 68 -16.58 1.29 -33.57
CA LEU A 68 -16.24 -0.06 -34.04
C LEU A 68 -17.16 -0.48 -35.19
N LYS A 69 -18.48 -0.30 -35.06
CA LYS A 69 -19.45 -0.64 -36.12
C LYS A 69 -19.21 0.14 -37.41
N ARG A 70 -18.69 1.36 -37.32
CA ARG A 70 -18.30 2.21 -38.47
C ARG A 70 -16.93 1.85 -39.05
N GLY A 71 -16.20 0.89 -38.47
CA GLY A 71 -14.86 0.47 -38.91
C GLY A 71 -13.77 1.50 -38.62
N GLN A 72 -13.99 2.43 -37.69
CA GLN A 72 -13.03 3.49 -37.37
C GLN A 72 -11.95 3.05 -36.37
N ILE A 73 -12.19 1.98 -35.62
CA ILE A 73 -11.31 1.43 -34.59
C ILE A 73 -11.23 -0.09 -34.70
N THR A 74 -10.17 -0.67 -34.15
CA THR A 74 -10.02 -2.13 -34.06
C THR A 74 -10.67 -2.69 -32.79
N SER A 75 -10.88 -4.00 -32.74
CA SER A 75 -11.42 -4.70 -31.56
C SER A 75 -10.52 -4.54 -30.32
N VAL A 76 -9.20 -4.52 -30.51
CA VAL A 76 -8.22 -4.32 -29.43
C VAL A 76 -8.33 -2.90 -28.85
N GLN A 77 -8.38 -1.88 -29.72
CA GLN A 77 -8.53 -0.49 -29.30
C GLN A 77 -9.87 -0.23 -28.60
N ARG A 78 -10.93 -0.94 -29.00
CA ARG A 78 -12.22 -0.88 -28.30
C ARG A 78 -12.08 -1.33 -26.84
N LEU A 79 -11.44 -2.49 -26.61
CA LEU A 79 -11.26 -3.04 -25.27
C LEU A 79 -10.38 -2.14 -24.41
N GLU A 80 -9.21 -1.72 -24.91
CA GLU A 80 -8.32 -0.81 -24.16
C GLU A 80 -9.04 0.46 -23.75
N LYS A 81 -9.78 1.07 -24.68
CA LYS A 81 -10.54 2.30 -24.39
C LYS A 81 -11.68 2.07 -23.39
N ALA A 82 -12.37 0.94 -23.46
CA ALA A 82 -13.41 0.60 -22.49
C ALA A 82 -12.83 0.43 -21.08
N LEU A 83 -11.67 -0.23 -20.96
CA LEU A 83 -10.94 -0.36 -19.69
C LEU A 83 -10.52 1.00 -19.13
N ASP A 84 -10.01 1.89 -19.98
CA ASP A 84 -9.61 3.24 -19.58
C ASP A 84 -10.79 4.07 -19.07
N ILE A 85 -11.95 3.98 -19.74
CA ILE A 85 -13.19 4.65 -19.31
C ILE A 85 -13.59 4.16 -17.91
N TRP A 86 -13.59 2.85 -17.67
CA TRP A 86 -13.95 2.29 -16.37
C TRP A 86 -12.95 2.65 -15.27
N ASN A 87 -11.65 2.58 -15.54
CA ASN A 87 -10.61 2.97 -14.58
C ASN A 87 -10.75 4.45 -14.20
N THR A 88 -10.91 5.33 -15.18
CA THR A 88 -11.09 6.78 -14.95
C THR A 88 -12.36 7.07 -14.17
N THR A 89 -13.47 6.39 -14.50
CA THR A 89 -14.75 6.55 -13.81
C THR A 89 -14.65 6.08 -12.35
N ASN A 90 -13.92 4.99 -12.10
CA ASN A 90 -13.72 4.46 -10.75
C ASN A 90 -12.84 5.39 -9.90
N ASP A 91 -11.74 5.90 -10.46
CA ASP A 91 -10.86 6.83 -9.75
C ASP A 91 -11.57 8.15 -9.43
N THR A 92 -12.37 8.68 -10.37
CA THR A 92 -13.17 9.88 -10.14
C THR A 92 -14.24 9.64 -9.07
N LEU A 93 -15.00 8.55 -9.15
CA LEU A 93 -15.96 8.15 -8.11
C LEU A 93 -15.31 8.01 -6.74
N LYS A 94 -14.11 7.43 -6.67
CA LYS A 94 -13.35 7.31 -5.42
C LYS A 94 -13.06 8.67 -4.80
N THR A 95 -12.61 9.64 -5.59
CA THR A 95 -12.35 11.00 -5.09
C THR A 95 -13.61 11.71 -4.64
N GLU A 96 -14.73 11.53 -5.35
CA GLU A 96 -16.02 12.12 -4.97
C GLU A 96 -16.61 11.49 -3.71
N VAL A 97 -16.44 10.18 -3.50
CA VAL A 97 -16.83 9.50 -2.25
C VAL A 97 -16.08 10.11 -1.05
N VAL A 98 -14.78 10.37 -1.17
CA VAL A 98 -14.00 11.04 -0.10
C VAL A 98 -14.54 12.43 0.20
N LYS A 99 -14.80 13.22 -0.85
CA LYS A 99 -15.35 14.57 -0.69
C LYS A 99 -16.71 14.54 -0.02
N TYR A 100 -17.57 13.61 -0.42
CA TYR A 100 -18.91 13.42 0.13
C TYR A 100 -18.87 13.10 1.63
N PHE A 101 -18.02 12.15 2.06
CA PHE A 101 -17.89 11.85 3.49
C PHE A 101 -17.28 13.01 4.27
N ARG A 102 -16.32 13.75 3.68
CA ARG A 102 -15.73 14.93 4.32
C ARG A 102 -16.76 16.05 4.58
N SER A 103 -17.75 16.21 3.71
CA SER A 103 -18.80 17.21 3.89
C SER A 103 -19.96 16.74 4.76
N THR A 104 -20.24 15.43 4.78
CA THR A 104 -21.44 14.88 5.43
C THR A 104 -21.16 14.45 6.86
N ASP A 105 -20.13 13.61 7.08
CA ASP A 105 -19.78 13.10 8.40
C ASP A 105 -18.30 12.69 8.48
N ILE A 106 -17.50 13.54 9.12
CA ILE A 106 -16.06 13.34 9.32
C ILE A 106 -15.81 12.22 10.34
N PHE A 107 -16.77 11.92 11.23
CA PHE A 107 -16.63 10.91 12.28
C PHE A 107 -17.09 9.52 11.85
N ASN A 108 -17.58 9.37 10.62
CA ASN A 108 -17.97 8.07 10.10
C ASN A 108 -16.77 7.10 10.10
N PRO A 109 -16.87 5.91 10.72
CA PRO A 109 -15.78 4.92 10.76
C PRO A 109 -15.32 4.47 9.37
N VAL A 110 -16.22 4.49 8.37
CA VAL A 110 -15.89 4.21 6.97
C VAL A 110 -14.90 5.24 6.42
N TYR A 111 -15.04 6.51 6.80
CA TYR A 111 -14.14 7.58 6.35
C TYR A 111 -12.73 7.46 6.95
N ASP A 112 -12.61 7.18 8.26
CA ASP A 112 -11.31 6.92 8.89
C ASP A 112 -10.64 5.65 8.33
N GLY A 113 -11.44 4.61 8.07
CA GLY A 113 -11.01 3.41 7.37
C GLY A 113 -10.53 3.71 5.95
N PHE A 114 -11.26 4.54 5.21
CA PHE A 114 -10.96 4.90 3.82
C PHE A 114 -9.63 5.66 3.69
N LEU A 115 -9.33 6.60 4.60
CA LEU A 115 -8.04 7.32 4.61
C LEU A 115 -6.86 6.39 4.93
N ARG A 116 -7.10 5.34 5.72
CA ARG A 116 -6.08 4.37 6.13
C ARG A 116 -5.86 3.26 5.11
N SER A 117 -6.91 2.84 4.42
CA SER A 117 -6.86 1.81 3.39
C SER A 117 -7.00 2.45 2.01
N SER A 118 -5.88 2.74 1.37
CA SER A 118 -5.78 3.01 -0.07
C SER A 118 -6.28 1.84 -0.97
N SER A 119 -6.81 0.76 -0.37
CA SER A 119 -7.24 -0.51 -1.00
C SER A 119 -8.69 -0.56 -1.48
N TRP A 120 -9.50 0.49 -1.36
CA TRP A 120 -10.78 0.56 -2.11
C TRP A 120 -10.50 0.92 -3.57
N ASN A 121 -9.75 0.06 -4.25
CA ASN A 121 -9.69 0.02 -5.70
C ASN A 121 -10.72 -1.04 -6.08
N ALA A 122 -11.91 -0.63 -6.52
CA ALA A 122 -12.86 -1.56 -7.13
C ALA A 122 -12.29 -1.96 -8.50
N SER A 123 -11.29 -2.84 -8.48
CA SER A 123 -10.56 -3.19 -9.69
C SER A 123 -11.46 -3.96 -10.65
N LEU A 124 -11.34 -3.61 -11.93
CA LEU A 124 -11.77 -4.47 -13.03
C LEU A 124 -11.28 -5.89 -12.76
N MET A 125 -12.17 -6.87 -12.97
CA MET A 125 -11.85 -8.26 -12.67
C MET A 125 -11.18 -8.91 -13.86
N ALA A 126 -10.25 -9.80 -13.57
CA ALA A 126 -9.58 -10.59 -14.58
C ALA A 126 -10.24 -11.96 -14.70
N ASP A 127 -10.31 -12.45 -15.92
CA ASP A 127 -10.66 -13.83 -16.23
C ASP A 127 -9.63 -14.80 -15.64
N PRO A 128 -9.94 -16.11 -15.58
CA PRO A 128 -9.00 -17.14 -15.13
C PRO A 128 -7.66 -17.13 -15.88
N GLN A 129 -7.66 -16.71 -17.15
CA GLN A 129 -6.46 -16.57 -17.99
C GLN A 129 -5.68 -15.27 -17.74
N GLY A 130 -6.17 -14.37 -16.88
CA GLY A 130 -5.52 -13.10 -16.56
C GLY A 130 -5.85 -11.94 -17.51
N GLN A 131 -6.76 -12.13 -18.46
CA GLN A 131 -7.27 -11.03 -19.29
C GLN A 131 -8.28 -10.21 -18.48
N ILE A 132 -8.23 -8.88 -18.58
CA ILE A 132 -9.20 -8.02 -17.89
C ILE A 132 -10.54 -8.10 -18.61
N LEU A 133 -11.62 -8.33 -17.86
CA LEU A 133 -12.97 -8.38 -18.39
C LEU A 133 -13.49 -6.98 -18.71
N ASP A 134 -14.12 -6.84 -19.86
CA ASP A 134 -14.85 -5.64 -20.29
C ASP A 134 -16.20 -5.47 -19.55
N PHE A 135 -16.57 -6.43 -18.70
CA PHE A 135 -17.78 -6.37 -17.90
C PHE A 135 -17.46 -5.88 -16.48
N PRO A 136 -17.75 -4.60 -16.15
CA PRO A 136 -17.50 -4.06 -14.82
C PRO A 136 -18.55 -4.52 -13.81
N ILE A 137 -18.22 -4.41 -12.53
CA ILE A 137 -19.20 -4.48 -11.44
C ILE A 137 -19.78 -3.09 -11.22
N ARG A 138 -21.09 -2.93 -11.47
CA ARG A 138 -21.78 -1.64 -11.34
C ARG A 138 -22.33 -1.43 -9.94
N ARG A 139 -22.77 -2.53 -9.30
CA ARG A 139 -23.42 -2.50 -7.98
C ARG A 139 -22.42 -2.62 -6.84
N ASN A 140 -22.69 -1.92 -5.75
CA ASN A 140 -21.92 -2.02 -4.51
C ASN A 140 -22.46 -3.16 -3.63
N PHE A 141 -21.68 -3.61 -2.65
CA PHE A 141 -22.14 -4.61 -1.67
C PHE A 141 -23.37 -4.16 -0.86
N ARG A 142 -23.56 -2.84 -0.65
CA ARG A 142 -24.78 -2.29 -0.04
C ARG A 142 -26.01 -2.44 -0.95
N GLU A 143 -25.83 -2.29 -2.26
CA GLU A 143 -26.91 -2.40 -3.25
C GLU A 143 -27.20 -3.87 -3.61
N GLY A 144 -26.22 -4.76 -3.39
CA GLY A 144 -26.28 -6.17 -3.74
C GLY A 144 -25.81 -6.43 -5.17
N LEU A 145 -24.95 -7.44 -5.33
CA LEU A 145 -24.44 -7.86 -6.64
C LEU A 145 -25.48 -8.72 -7.36
N THR A 146 -25.54 -8.59 -8.69
CA THR A 146 -26.26 -9.56 -9.53
C THR A 146 -25.54 -10.90 -9.57
N VAL A 147 -26.25 -11.96 -10.01
CA VAL A 147 -25.66 -13.31 -10.12
C VAL A 147 -24.41 -13.32 -11.00
N THR A 148 -24.43 -12.57 -12.10
CA THR A 148 -23.29 -12.46 -13.03
C THR A 148 -22.12 -11.72 -12.40
N GLU A 149 -22.36 -10.55 -11.80
CA GLU A 149 -21.31 -9.77 -11.10
C GLU A 149 -20.70 -10.58 -9.94
N TYR A 150 -21.53 -11.29 -9.18
CA TYR A 150 -21.06 -12.15 -8.09
C TYR A 150 -20.20 -13.30 -8.61
N MET A 151 -20.63 -14.01 -9.65
CA MET A 151 -19.86 -15.11 -10.23
C MET A 151 -18.50 -14.64 -10.78
N ILE A 152 -18.47 -13.47 -11.42
CA ILE A 152 -17.22 -12.85 -11.90
C ILE A 152 -16.29 -12.53 -10.71
N SER A 153 -16.85 -12.03 -9.59
CA SER A 153 -16.09 -11.77 -8.36
C SER A 153 -15.45 -12.99 -7.73
N CYS A 154 -16.12 -14.14 -7.83
CA CYS A 154 -15.60 -15.39 -7.28
C CYS A 154 -14.31 -15.83 -7.96
N TYR A 155 -14.13 -15.57 -9.27
CA TYR A 155 -12.90 -15.96 -9.97
C TYR A 155 -11.67 -15.21 -9.45
N GLY A 156 -11.78 -13.88 -9.34
CA GLY A 156 -10.70 -13.05 -8.79
C GLY A 156 -10.36 -13.42 -7.35
N ALA A 157 -11.38 -13.62 -6.51
CA ALA A 157 -11.19 -14.04 -5.12
C ALA A 157 -10.51 -15.42 -5.01
N ARG A 158 -10.97 -16.40 -5.80
CA ARG A 158 -10.39 -17.75 -5.81
C ARG A 158 -8.94 -17.74 -6.27
N LYS A 159 -8.61 -16.99 -7.33
CA LYS A 159 -7.24 -16.83 -7.80
C LYS A 159 -6.36 -16.21 -6.72
N GLY A 160 -6.83 -15.16 -6.05
CA GLY A 160 -6.11 -14.54 -4.93
C GLY A 160 -5.82 -15.52 -3.78
N LEU A 161 -6.78 -16.38 -3.44
CA LEU A 161 -6.58 -17.43 -2.42
C LEU A 161 -5.55 -18.47 -2.85
N VAL A 162 -5.64 -18.95 -4.10
CA VAL A 162 -4.70 -19.94 -4.65
C VAL A 162 -3.29 -19.36 -4.76
N ASP A 163 -3.15 -18.15 -5.30
CA ASP A 163 -1.87 -17.46 -5.45
C ASP A 163 -1.24 -17.18 -4.09
N THR A 164 -2.05 -16.81 -3.09
CA THR A 164 -1.55 -16.62 -1.72
C THR A 164 -1.03 -17.95 -1.16
N ALA A 165 -1.76 -19.05 -1.31
CA ALA A 165 -1.32 -20.36 -0.84
C ALA A 165 -0.02 -20.82 -1.54
N LEU A 166 0.09 -20.62 -2.85
CA LEU A 166 1.30 -20.92 -3.62
C LEU A 166 2.49 -20.05 -3.17
N ARG A 167 2.26 -18.75 -2.95
CA ARG A 167 3.28 -17.82 -2.46
C ARG A 167 3.74 -18.15 -1.05
N THR A 168 2.85 -18.66 -0.18
CA THR A 168 3.23 -19.14 1.15
C THR A 168 4.21 -20.30 1.05
N ALA A 169 3.95 -21.27 0.16
CA ALA A 169 4.86 -22.41 -0.04
C ALA A 169 6.22 -21.97 -0.61
N SER A 170 6.24 -21.08 -1.60
CA SER A 170 7.48 -20.62 -2.21
C SER A 170 8.31 -19.72 -1.29
N SER A 171 7.67 -18.87 -0.48
CA SER A 171 8.35 -18.06 0.53
C SER A 171 9.04 -18.94 1.56
N GLY A 172 8.37 -19.99 2.06
CA GLY A 172 8.96 -20.94 3.00
C GLY A 172 10.16 -21.69 2.41
N TYR A 173 10.04 -22.12 1.16
CA TYR A 173 11.14 -22.76 0.44
C TYR A 173 12.35 -21.83 0.27
N LEU A 174 12.13 -20.58 -0.13
CA LEU A 174 13.19 -19.59 -0.27
C LEU A 174 13.89 -19.32 1.07
N THR A 175 13.13 -19.11 2.14
CA THR A 175 13.72 -18.89 3.48
C THR A 175 14.55 -20.06 3.93
N ARG A 176 14.12 -21.30 3.65
CA ARG A 176 14.90 -22.49 3.96
C ARG A 176 16.23 -22.51 3.20
N ARG A 177 16.23 -22.27 1.90
CA ARG A 177 17.47 -22.23 1.11
C ARG A 177 18.43 -21.13 1.57
N LEU A 178 17.90 -19.95 1.91
CA LEU A 178 18.73 -18.85 2.41
C LEU A 178 19.37 -19.21 3.75
N VAL A 179 18.64 -19.84 4.66
CA VAL A 179 19.17 -20.33 5.93
C VAL A 179 20.21 -21.44 5.70
N ASP A 180 19.93 -22.40 4.81
CA ASP A 180 20.85 -23.51 4.52
C ASP A 180 22.22 -23.01 4.02
N VAL A 181 22.24 -21.92 3.24
CA VAL A 181 23.48 -21.30 2.73
C VAL A 181 24.16 -20.42 3.77
N ALA A 182 23.41 -19.63 4.55
CA ALA A 182 23.96 -18.63 5.45
C ALA A 182 24.20 -19.12 6.89
N GLN A 183 23.75 -20.33 7.25
CA GLN A 183 23.84 -20.85 8.64
C GLN A 183 25.26 -20.90 9.22
N SER A 184 26.29 -20.99 8.38
CA SER A 184 27.68 -21.04 8.80
C SER A 184 28.33 -19.66 9.00
N VAL A 185 27.64 -18.57 8.68
CA VAL A 185 28.17 -17.21 8.78
C VAL A 185 27.94 -16.66 10.19
N ILE A 186 29.03 -16.52 10.96
CA ILE A 186 29.02 -15.98 12.33
C ILE A 186 30.04 -14.84 12.47
N ILE A 187 29.74 -13.86 13.32
CA ILE A 187 30.67 -12.77 13.65
C ILE A 187 31.73 -13.33 14.61
N GLN A 188 32.97 -13.48 14.14
CA GLN A 188 34.07 -14.05 14.94
C GLN A 188 34.96 -12.99 15.58
N GLN A 189 35.10 -11.82 14.95
CA GLN A 189 36.05 -10.78 15.34
C GLN A 189 35.40 -9.39 15.18
N VAL A 190 35.87 -8.42 15.98
CA VAL A 190 35.35 -7.04 15.97
C VAL A 190 35.88 -6.23 14.78
N ASP A 191 37.16 -6.39 14.44
CA ASP A 191 37.79 -5.73 13.29
C ASP A 191 38.70 -6.72 12.55
N CYS A 192 38.47 -6.85 11.25
CA CYS A 192 39.25 -7.70 10.34
C CYS A 192 40.39 -6.94 9.64
N GLN A 193 40.56 -5.63 9.92
CA GLN A 193 41.60 -4.74 9.36
C GLN A 193 41.66 -4.71 7.83
N THR A 194 40.53 -4.97 7.17
CA THR A 194 40.47 -4.99 5.70
C THR A 194 40.69 -3.60 5.11
N THR A 195 41.44 -3.53 4.02
CA THR A 195 41.68 -2.31 3.23
C THR A 195 40.70 -2.16 2.06
N GLN A 196 39.66 -2.99 2.00
CA GLN A 196 38.64 -2.96 0.95
C GLN A 196 37.31 -2.51 1.54
N GLY A 197 36.70 -1.51 0.91
CA GLY A 197 35.38 -0.99 1.26
C GLY A 197 34.49 -0.89 0.02
N LEU A 198 33.18 -0.80 0.24
CA LEU A 198 32.20 -0.58 -0.82
C LEU A 198 31.83 0.91 -0.89
N ARG A 199 32.00 1.53 -2.05
CA ARG A 199 31.52 2.90 -2.28
C ARG A 199 30.00 2.91 -2.44
N ILE A 200 29.30 3.60 -1.55
CA ILE A 200 27.85 3.79 -1.59
C ILE A 200 27.57 5.18 -2.15
N VAL A 201 26.77 5.25 -3.22
CA VAL A 201 26.24 6.52 -3.74
C VAL A 201 24.77 6.56 -3.34
N PRO A 202 24.41 7.33 -2.29
CA PRO A 202 23.06 7.28 -1.79
C PRO A 202 22.10 8.09 -2.67
N GLU A 203 20.88 7.56 -2.85
CA GLU A 203 19.76 8.33 -3.40
C GLU A 203 19.29 9.35 -2.35
N LEU A 204 19.05 10.60 -2.76
CA LEU A 204 18.69 11.72 -1.87
C LEU A 204 17.55 11.39 -0.89
N GLU A 205 16.59 10.56 -1.32
CA GLU A 205 15.43 10.17 -0.50
C GLU A 205 15.72 9.07 0.54
N LYS A 206 16.82 8.33 0.39
CA LYS A 206 17.13 7.13 1.19
C LYS A 206 18.47 7.18 1.92
N ILE A 207 19.12 8.34 1.94
CA ILE A 207 20.43 8.56 2.58
C ILE A 207 20.47 7.97 3.99
N GLU A 208 19.51 8.34 4.85
CA GLU A 208 19.44 7.85 6.23
C GLU A 208 19.37 6.31 6.30
N SER A 209 18.47 5.69 5.52
CA SER A 209 18.28 4.23 5.55
C SER A 209 19.47 3.43 5.03
N GLN A 210 20.28 4.02 4.16
CA GLN A 210 21.43 3.35 3.56
C GLN A 210 22.69 3.51 4.39
N LEU A 211 22.86 4.65 5.06
CA LEU A 211 24.07 4.97 5.82
C LEU A 211 23.99 4.56 7.29
N ILE A 212 22.82 4.66 7.93
CA ILE A 212 22.68 4.33 9.36
C ILE A 212 23.04 2.85 9.60
N GLY A 213 23.86 2.61 10.63
CA GLY A 213 24.29 1.28 11.06
C GLY A 213 25.52 0.73 10.33
N ARG A 214 26.14 1.50 9.44
CA ARG A 214 27.42 1.16 8.80
C ARG A 214 28.60 1.84 9.50
N VAL A 215 29.81 1.38 9.20
CA VAL A 215 31.07 1.94 9.69
C VAL A 215 31.80 2.66 8.54
N LEU A 216 32.37 3.83 8.84
CA LEU A 216 33.14 4.62 7.87
C LEU A 216 34.48 3.95 7.53
N PHE A 217 34.76 3.82 6.23
CA PHE A 217 36.02 3.26 5.73
C PHE A 217 37.14 4.32 5.62
N GLU A 218 36.76 5.55 5.27
CA GLU A 218 37.65 6.72 5.12
C GLU A 218 37.10 7.89 5.94
N ASP A 219 37.99 8.81 6.27
CA ASP A 219 37.63 10.08 6.90
C ASP A 219 36.76 10.91 5.95
N VAL A 220 35.64 11.41 6.46
CA VAL A 220 34.73 12.24 5.67
C VAL A 220 35.00 13.70 5.99
N VAL A 221 35.43 14.46 4.99
CA VAL A 221 35.68 15.89 5.09
C VAL A 221 34.62 16.65 4.32
N ASP A 222 34.06 17.68 4.93
CA ASP A 222 33.20 18.62 4.22
C ASP A 222 34.04 19.52 3.31
N LEU A 223 33.74 19.50 2.01
CA LEU A 223 34.49 20.19 0.96
C LEU A 223 34.38 21.72 1.07
N GLU A 224 33.29 22.23 1.66
CA GLU A 224 33.05 23.68 1.77
C GLU A 224 33.68 24.29 3.03
N THR A 225 33.64 23.56 4.15
CA THR A 225 34.10 24.07 5.45
C THR A 225 35.47 23.56 5.87
N GLY A 226 36.00 22.54 5.19
CA GLY A 226 37.25 21.86 5.56
C GLY A 226 37.17 21.15 6.91
N ARG A 227 35.97 20.99 7.48
CA ARG A 227 35.75 20.34 8.78
C ARG A 227 35.60 18.83 8.58
N MET A 228 36.22 18.09 9.48
CA MET A 228 36.06 16.63 9.57
C MET A 228 34.66 16.31 10.10
N VAL A 229 33.85 15.61 9.31
CA VAL A 229 32.47 15.21 9.66
C VAL A 229 32.47 13.88 10.41
N GLY A 230 33.40 12.98 10.08
CA GLY A 230 33.52 11.68 10.74
C GLY A 230 34.89 11.06 10.52
N TYR A 231 35.33 10.28 11.50
CA TYR A 231 36.61 9.57 11.47
C TYR A 231 36.46 8.17 10.89
N LYS A 232 37.56 7.64 10.33
CA LYS A 232 37.70 6.26 9.92
C LYS A 232 37.38 5.31 11.08
N ASN A 233 36.68 4.22 10.77
CA ASN A 233 36.19 3.20 11.70
C ASN A 233 35.15 3.69 12.72
N GLN A 234 34.57 4.87 12.54
CA GLN A 234 33.44 5.34 13.35
C GLN A 234 32.11 4.80 12.81
N ASP A 235 31.20 4.43 13.72
CA ASP A 235 29.85 3.99 13.39
C ASP A 235 28.93 5.18 13.07
N ILE A 236 28.03 4.97 12.10
CA ILE A 236 27.02 5.96 11.71
C ILE A 236 25.74 5.65 12.48
N SER A 237 25.57 6.30 13.64
CA SER A 237 24.35 6.23 14.44
C SER A 237 23.40 7.40 14.11
N PRO A 238 22.07 7.18 14.14
CA PRO A 238 21.12 8.29 14.09
C PRO A 238 21.17 9.02 15.43
N LEU A 239 21.34 10.35 15.39
CA LEU A 239 21.10 11.24 16.53
C LEU A 239 19.67 11.11 17.07
#